data_AF-A0A2M7N8J2-F1
#
_entry.id   AF-A0A2M7N8J2-F1
#
_cell.length_a   1.000
_cell.length_b   1.000
_cell.length_c   1.000
_cell.angle_alpha   90.00
_cell.angle_beta   90.00
_cell.angle_gamma   90.00
#
_symmetry.space_group_name_H-M   'P 1'
#
loop_
_entity.id
_entity.type
_entity.pdbx_description
1 polymer ?
#
loop_
_entity_poly.entity_id
_entity_poly.type
_entity_poly.pdbx_seq_one_letter_code
_entity_poly.pdbx_strand_id
1 'polypeptide(L)' 'KPAIVGISAPGMPMNSPGMGEMKQGTLTIYAVPKNGVEPYVFSVE' A
#
# COMPACT_ATOMS: atom_id res chain seq x y z
N LYS A 1 2.96 -11.49 -18.03
CA LYS A 1 2.01 -11.37 -16.88
C LYS A 1 2.66 -10.50 -15.79
N PRO A 2 1.94 -9.57 -15.13
CA PRO A 2 2.50 -8.71 -14.07
C PRO A 2 2.97 -9.53 -12.85
N ALA A 3 3.99 -9.06 -12.13
CA ALA A 3 4.52 -9.72 -10.93
C ALA A 3 3.65 -9.50 -9.67
N ILE A 4 2.97 -8.34 -9.60
CA ILE A 4 2.08 -7.94 -8.50
C ILE A 4 0.61 -8.18 -8.94
N VAL A 5 -0.24 -8.63 -8.02
CA VAL A 5 -1.69 -8.81 -8.23
C VAL A 5 -2.54 -7.74 -7.57
N GLY A 6 -1.99 -7.00 -6.60
CA GLY A 6 -2.69 -5.92 -5.94
C GLY A 6 -1.76 -5.07 -5.08
N ILE A 7 -2.30 -3.94 -4.63
CA ILE A 7 -1.69 -3.05 -3.65
C ILE A 7 -2.66 -2.92 -2.48
N SER A 8 -2.13 -2.77 -1.26
CA SER A 8 -2.94 -2.56 -0.07
C SER A 8 -2.37 -1.46 0.81
N ALA A 9 -3.27 -0.67 1.40
CA ALA A 9 -3.02 0.23 2.50
C ALA A 9 -3.80 -0.31 3.71
N PRO A 10 -3.24 -1.22 4.51
CA PRO A 10 -3.99 -1.88 5.57
C PRO A 10 -4.41 -0.90 6.66
N GLY A 11 -5.65 -1.05 7.14
CA GLY A 11 -6.28 -0.17 8.14
C GLY A 11 -7.18 0.90 7.51
N MET A 12 -7.39 1.99 8.25
CA MET A 12 -8.08 3.21 7.79
C MET A 12 -7.23 4.44 8.12
N PRO A 13 -6.05 4.61 7.51
CA PRO A 13 -5.24 5.79 7.75
C PRO A 13 -5.99 7.03 7.23
N MET A 14 -6.18 8.03 8.09
CA MET A 14 -6.81 9.32 7.75
C MET A 14 -6.14 10.04 6.57
N ASN A 15 -4.90 9.69 6.24
CA ASN A 15 -4.11 10.31 5.18
C ASN A 15 -4.20 9.56 3.84
N SER A 16 -5.17 8.64 3.70
CA SER A 16 -5.48 8.01 2.42
C SER A 16 -6.04 9.05 1.43
N PRO A 17 -5.81 8.92 0.11
CA PRO A 17 -6.40 9.81 -0.87
C PRO A 17 -7.93 9.90 -0.70
N GLY A 18 -8.45 11.12 -0.46
CA GLY A 18 -9.89 11.38 -0.30
C GLY A 18 -10.46 11.26 1.12
N MET A 19 -9.65 10.92 2.14
CA MET A 19 -10.11 10.74 3.54
C MET A 19 -9.61 11.82 4.52
N GLY A 20 -8.80 12.79 4.06
CA GLY A 20 -8.25 13.85 4.90
C GLY A 20 -7.05 14.56 4.26
N GLU A 21 -6.36 15.38 5.05
CA GLU A 21 -5.09 15.99 4.63
C GLU A 21 -4.00 14.91 4.44
N MET A 22 -3.26 14.99 3.34
CA MET A 22 -2.09 14.11 3.15
C MET A 22 -1.01 14.45 4.18
N LYS A 23 -0.48 13.43 4.85
CA LYS A 23 0.69 13.57 5.72
C LYS A 23 1.78 12.63 5.22
N GLN A 24 2.87 13.22 4.78
CA GLN A 24 3.96 12.47 4.19
C GLN A 24 4.63 11.55 5.22
N GLY A 25 5.08 10.37 4.79
CA GLY A 25 5.77 9.36 5.60
C GLY A 25 4.86 8.51 6.50
N THR A 26 3.53 8.55 6.30
CA THR A 26 2.57 7.89 7.20
C THR A 26 1.72 6.83 6.53
N LEU A 27 1.71 6.80 5.19
CA LEU A 27 0.93 5.85 4.42
C LEU A 27 1.85 4.80 3.81
N THR A 28 1.98 3.66 4.49
CA THR A 28 2.72 2.51 3.96
C THR A 28 1.85 1.73 3.00
N ILE A 29 2.30 1.62 1.75
CA ILE A 29 1.66 0.84 0.69
C ILE A 29 2.40 -0.49 0.54
N TYR A 30 1.66 -1.60 0.57
CA TYR A 30 2.21 -2.94 0.37
C TYR A 30 1.85 -3.47 -1.02
N ALA A 31 2.80 -4.14 -1.67
CA ALA A 31 2.55 -4.94 -2.84
C ALA A 31 2.16 -6.37 -2.44
N VAL A 32 1.13 -6.91 -3.08
CA VAL A 32 0.73 -8.32 -2.98
C VAL A 32 1.23 -9.05 -4.22
N PRO A 33 2.28 -9.87 -4.12
CA PRO A 33 2.87 -10.55 -5.26
C PRO A 33 2.09 -11.83 -5.63
N LYS A 34 2.38 -12.36 -6.81
CA LYS A 34 1.86 -13.66 -7.25
C LYS A 34 2.52 -14.83 -6.53
N ASN A 35 1.88 -15.99 -6.64
CA ASN A 35 2.48 -17.30 -6.35
C ASN A 35 2.90 -17.51 -4.88
N GLY A 36 2.16 -16.92 -3.93
CA GLY A 36 2.39 -17.15 -2.50
C GLY A 36 3.67 -16.52 -1.94
N VAL A 37 4.29 -15.61 -2.70
CA VAL A 37 5.40 -14.79 -2.19
C VAL A 37 4.85 -13.80 -1.17
N GLU A 38 5.61 -13.54 -0.11
CA GLU A 38 5.21 -12.66 0.98
C GLU A 38 5.02 -11.20 0.49
N PRO A 39 4.01 -10.48 1.01
CA PRO A 39 3.85 -9.05 0.75
C PRO A 39 5.07 -8.23 1.19
N TYR A 40 5.38 -7.18 0.44
CA TYR A 40 6.50 -6.27 0.74
C TYR A 40 6.09 -4.80 0.61
N VAL A 41 6.85 -3.90 1.23
CA VAL A 41 6.61 -2.46 1.13
C VAL A 41 6.90 -1.97 -0.28
N PHE A 42 5.88 -1.46 -0.95
CA PHE A 42 5.96 -0.90 -2.29
C PHE A 42 6.33 0.58 -2.26
N SER A 43 5.74 1.33 -1.31
CA SER A 43 6.01 2.75 -1.11
C SER A 43 5.70 3.16 0.33
N VAL A 44 6.32 4.25 0.78
CA VAL A 44 5.91 4.99 1.97
C VAL A 44 5.65 6.41 1.52
N GLU A 45 4.37 6.79 1.53
CA GLU A 45 3.90 8.12 1.15
C GLU A 45 3.77 9.04 2.35
#